data_AF-A0A660NDF6-F1
#
_entry.id   AF-A0A660NDF6-F1
#
_cell.length_a   1.000
_cell.length_b   1.000
_cell.length_c   1.000
_cell.angle_alpha   90.00
_cell.angle_beta   90.00
_cell.angle_gamma   90.00
#
_symmetry.space_group_name_H-M   'P 1'
#
loop_
_entity.id
_entity.type
_entity.pdbx_description
1 polymer ?
#
loop_
_entity_poly.entity_id
_entity_poly.type
_entity_poly.pdbx_seq_one_letter_code
_entity_poly.pdbx_strand_id
1 'polypeptide(L)' 'DPHFYLPEHGCTAAQLAPAIKNQISHRAQALNILLDKIQAA' A
#
# COMPACT_ATOMS: atom_id res chain seq x y z
N ASP A 1 8.61 4.40 -7.75
CA ASP A 1 7.20 4.28 -8.18
C ASP A 1 6.90 4.36 -9.67
N PRO A 2 7.44 5.30 -10.48
CA PRO A 2 7.04 5.41 -11.89
C PRO A 2 7.50 4.23 -12.77
N HIS A 3 8.30 3.31 -12.22
CA HIS A 3 8.73 2.07 -12.88
C HIS A 3 8.01 0.81 -12.36
N PHE A 4 7.26 0.91 -11.27
CA PHE A 4 6.59 -0.24 -10.67
C PHE A 4 5.16 -0.35 -11.22
N TYR A 5 5.01 -1.10 -12.30
CA TYR A 5 3.71 -1.32 -12.93
C TYR A 5 2.86 -2.29 -12.12
N LEU A 6 1.59 -1.95 -11.89
CA LEU A 6 0.58 -2.73 -11.19
C LEU A 6 -0.43 -3.27 -12.20
N PRO A 7 -0.32 -4.53 -12.66
CA PRO A 7 -1.19 -5.08 -13.70
C PRO A 7 -2.68 -5.01 -13.36
N GLU A 8 -3.02 -5.28 -12.09
CA GLU A 8 -4.41 -5.25 -11.58
C GLU A 8 -5.04 -3.85 -11.63
N HIS A 9 -4.22 -2.79 -11.67
CA HIS A 9 -4.67 -1.41 -11.73
C HIS A 9 -4.34 -0.73 -13.06
N GLY A 10 -3.68 -1.43 -13.98
CA GLY A 10 -3.33 -0.92 -15.31
C GLY A 10 -2.36 0.27 -15.32
N CYS A 11 -1.73 0.62 -14.19
CA CYS A 11 -0.90 1.81 -14.05
C CYS A 11 0.32 1.56 -13.15
N THR A 12 1.26 2.50 -13.11
CA THR A 12 2.38 2.42 -12.16
C THR A 12 1.95 2.84 -10.75
N ALA A 13 2.71 2.45 -9.73
CA ALA A 13 2.48 2.89 -8.35
C ALA A 13 2.61 4.42 -8.16
N ALA A 14 3.22 5.14 -9.11
CA ALA A 14 3.26 6.61 -9.10
C ALA A 14 1.95 7.21 -9.61
N GLN A 15 1.27 6.52 -10.51
CA GLN A 15 0.01 6.94 -11.12
C GLN A 15 -1.21 6.52 -10.32
N LEU A 16 -1.05 5.58 -9.38
CA LEU A 16 -2.14 5.11 -8.53
C LEU A 16 -2.66 6.23 -7.63
N ALA A 17 -3.98 6.35 -7.52
CA ALA A 17 -4.63 7.33 -6.64
C ALA A 17 -4.12 7.16 -5.19
N PRO A 18 -3.82 8.25 -4.47
CA PRO A 18 -3.27 8.16 -3.11
C PRO A 18 -4.12 7.34 -2.15
N ALA A 19 -5.45 7.43 -2.26
CA ALA A 19 -6.39 6.66 -1.43
C ALA A 19 -6.16 5.15 -1.58
N ILE A 20 -6.07 4.65 -2.82
CA ILE A 20 -5.84 3.22 -3.09
C ILE A 20 -4.43 2.82 -2.66
N LYS A 21 -3.41 3.62 -2.99
CA LYS A 21 -2.01 3.34 -2.61
C LYS A 21 -1.83 3.23 -1.09
N ASN A 22 -2.52 4.08 -0.33
CA ASN A 22 -2.48 4.05 1.12
C ASN A 22 -3.18 2.83 1.75
N GLN A 23 -3.99 2.10 0.97
CA GLN A 23 -4.63 0.86 1.42
C GLN A 23 -3.80 -0.37 1.04
N ILE A 24 -3.21 -0.39 -0.16
CA ILE A 24 -2.63 -1.63 -0.72
C ILE A 24 -1.10 -1.69 -0.71
N SER A 25 -0.40 -0.59 -0.44
CA SER A 25 1.07 -0.57 -0.50
C SER A 25 1.72 -1.41 0.59
N HIS A 26 2.98 -1.84 0.36
CA HIS A 26 3.79 -2.52 1.39
C HIS A 26 3.84 -1.76 2.71
N ARG A 27 3.86 -0.42 2.65
CA ARG A 27 3.82 0.43 3.84
C ARG A 27 2.49 0.28 4.59
N ALA A 28 1.36 0.24 3.88
CA ALA A 28 0.05 0.03 4.50
C ALA A 28 -0.02 -1.34 5.19
N GLN A 29 0.46 -2.39 4.52
CA GLN A 29 0.52 -3.74 5.08
C GLN A 29 1.39 -3.80 6.34
N ALA A 30 2.59 -3.21 6.32
CA ALA A 30 3.48 -3.17 7.48
C ALA A 30 2.88 -2.39 8.66
N LEU A 31 2.21 -1.27 8.39
CA LEU A 31 1.54 -0.50 9.43
C LEU A 31 0.36 -1.25 10.04
N ASN A 32 -0.42 -1.99 9.25
CA ASN A 32 -1.50 -2.83 9.79
C ASN A 32 -0.94 -3.90 10.73
N ILE A 33 0.14 -4.59 10.34
CA ILE A 33 0.81 -5.57 11.21
C ILE A 33 1.32 -4.91 12.50
N LEU A 34 1.84 -3.69 12.42
CA LEU A 34 2.29 -2.96 13.60
C LEU A 34 1.12 -2.58 14.51
N LEU A 35 0.01 -2.10 13.94
CA LEU A 35 -1.20 -1.75 14.68
C LEU A 35 -1.77 -2.97 15.41
N ASP A 36 -1.83 -4.12 14.76
CA ASP A 36 -2.29 -5.37 15.38
C ASP A 36 -1.45 -5.72 16.61
N LYS A 37 -0.12 -5.54 16.53
CA LYS A 37 0.81 -5.79 17.66
C LYS A 37 0.64 -4.79 18.80
N ILE A 38 0.35 -3.53 18.49
CA ILE A 38 0.11 -2.49 19.50
C ILE A 38 -1.23 -2.73 20.20
N GLN A 39 -2.25 -3.18 19.47
CA GLN A 39 -3.58 -3.45 20.02
C GLN A 39 -3.64 -4.74 20.84
N ALA A 40 -2.78 -5.71 20.55
CA ALA A 40 -2.68 -6.96 21.29
C ALA A 40 -1.86 -6.86 22.60
N ALA A 41 -1.26 -5.70 22.88
CA ALA A 41 -0.52 -5.39 24.11
C ALA A 41 -1.43 -4.73 25.16
#